data_AF-A0A8J4BHX6-F1
#
_entry.id   AF-A0A8J4BHX6-F1
#
_cell.length_a   1.000
_cell.length_b   1.000
_cell.length_c   1.000
_cell.angle_alpha   90.00
_cell.angle_beta   90.00
_cell.angle_gamma   90.00
#
_symmetry.space_group_name_H-M   'P 1'
#
loop_
_entity.id
_entity.type
_entity.pdbx_description
1 polymer ?
#
loop_
_entity_poly.entity_id
_entity_poly.type
_entity_poly.pdbx_seq_one_letter_code
_entity_poly.pdbx_strand_id
1 'polypeptide(L)'
;DICRFIASALSSETRHRVALASVTLAFIGFILQTHIAIAGTQQQQQLTQHEKYRSINGWGNNLDHPEWGAADTPFIRFQVPTIGYTNTTSQITGADRPSPRNISLALMGADYPDKKRYTDAATSDMLTYMGQFFDHDLDKTADGNATRDAAPIPIPRGDPFFDPAGLGNLTMTFTRSAYVKPNDSSYRVPINLITAFVDGSLVYGSSDSVAHALRTHVGGRLRVVNETRKY
;
A
#
# COMPACT_ATOMS: atom_id res chain seq x y z
N ASP A 1 43.27 -39.39 -4.88
CA ASP A 1 42.49 -40.38 -4.10
C ASP A 1 42.30 -40.00 -2.62
N ILE A 2 42.09 -38.71 -2.32
CA ILE A 2 41.95 -38.20 -0.94
C ILE A 2 40.53 -38.43 -0.39
N CYS A 3 39.50 -38.32 -1.24
CA CYS A 3 38.12 -38.55 -0.85
C CYS A 3 37.86 -40.02 -0.44
N ARG A 4 38.53 -40.99 -1.06
CA ARG A 4 38.42 -42.42 -0.69
C ARG A 4 39.08 -42.72 0.66
N PHE A 5 40.23 -42.09 0.95
CA PHE A 5 40.92 -42.23 2.23
C PHE A 5 40.10 -41.64 3.39
N ILE A 6 39.54 -40.44 3.24
CA ILE A 6 38.70 -39.80 4.26
C ILE A 6 37.42 -40.62 4.55
N ALA A 7 36.79 -41.21 3.53
CA ALA A 7 35.61 -42.05 3.69
C ALA A 7 35.90 -43.36 4.47
N SER A 8 37.12 -43.91 4.35
CA SER A 8 37.56 -45.11 5.07
C SER A 8 37.88 -44.87 6.55
N ALA A 9 38.27 -43.64 6.93
CA ALA A 9 38.69 -43.26 8.28
C ALA A 9 37.53 -42.91 9.25
N LEU A 10 36.30 -42.82 8.75
CA LEU A 10 35.12 -42.49 9.56
C LEU A 10 34.51 -43.74 10.20
N SER A 11 33.96 -43.64 11.41
CA SER A 11 33.22 -44.75 12.04
C SER A 11 31.93 -45.05 11.26
N SER A 12 31.37 -46.27 11.41
CA SER A 12 30.11 -46.62 10.73
C SER A 12 28.97 -45.67 11.14
N GLU A 13 28.97 -45.21 12.39
CA GLU A 13 28.00 -44.25 12.93
C GLU A 13 28.15 -42.87 12.28
N THR A 14 29.37 -42.39 12.07
CA THR A 14 29.61 -41.13 11.36
C THR A 14 29.20 -41.22 9.88
N ARG A 15 29.45 -42.37 9.23
CA ARG A 15 28.99 -42.62 7.85
C ARG A 15 27.45 -42.62 7.76
N HIS A 16 26.77 -43.23 8.73
CA HIS A 16 25.30 -43.21 8.79
C HIS A 16 24.75 -41.80 9.01
N ARG A 17 25.36 -41.01 9.90
CA ARG A 17 24.95 -39.61 10.16
C ARG A 17 25.15 -38.71 8.95
N VAL A 18 26.27 -38.85 8.23
CA VAL A 18 26.53 -38.11 6.98
C VAL A 18 25.56 -38.52 5.88
N ALA A 19 25.24 -39.81 5.77
CA ALA A 19 24.24 -40.31 4.82
C ALA A 19 22.84 -39.76 5.15
N LEU A 20 22.44 -39.75 6.43
CA LEU A 20 21.16 -39.21 6.87
C LEU A 20 21.06 -37.71 6.57
N ALA A 21 22.11 -36.93 6.88
CA ALA A 21 22.16 -35.50 6.60
C ALA A 21 22.07 -35.19 5.10
N SER A 22 22.72 -36.01 4.26
CA SER A 22 22.66 -35.89 2.80
C SER A 22 21.26 -36.18 2.25
N VAL A 23 20.57 -37.19 2.79
CA VAL A 23 19.18 -37.50 2.43
C VAL A 23 18.23 -36.38 2.85
N THR A 24 18.40 -35.82 4.06
CA THR A 24 17.57 -34.70 4.54
C THR A 24 17.76 -33.45 3.71
N LEU A 25 19.01 -33.10 3.35
CA LEU A 25 19.31 -31.95 2.48
C LEU A 25 18.72 -32.12 1.08
N ALA A 26 18.80 -33.33 0.51
CA ALA A 26 18.18 -33.64 -0.78
C ALA A 26 16.65 -33.52 -0.71
N PHE A 27 16.03 -33.94 0.40
CA PHE A 27 14.58 -33.84 0.60
C PHE A 27 14.12 -32.38 0.74
N ILE A 28 14.86 -31.55 1.50
CA ILE A 28 14.60 -30.11 1.60
C ILE A 28 14.77 -29.44 0.23
N GLY A 29 15.82 -29.80 -0.53
CA GLY A 29 16.03 -29.31 -1.89
C GLY A 29 14.88 -29.66 -2.83
N PHE A 30 14.36 -30.88 -2.75
CA PHE A 30 13.19 -31.32 -3.53
C PHE A 30 11.90 -30.58 -3.13
N ILE A 31 11.67 -30.37 -1.82
CA ILE A 31 10.55 -29.55 -1.33
C ILE A 31 10.67 -28.12 -1.84
N LEU A 32 11.85 -27.50 -1.77
CA LEU A 32 12.05 -26.13 -2.24
C LEU A 32 11.83 -26.04 -3.76
N GLN A 33 12.35 -26.99 -4.54
CA GLN A 33 12.18 -27.05 -5.99
C GLN A 33 10.71 -27.24 -6.38
N THR A 34 9.96 -28.06 -5.64
CA THR A 34 8.52 -28.25 -5.88
C THR A 34 7.72 -27.02 -5.51
N HIS A 35 8.05 -26.30 -4.43
CA HIS A 35 7.38 -25.03 -4.09
C HIS A 35 7.67 -23.94 -5.12
N ILE A 36 8.92 -23.84 -5.62
CA ILE A 36 9.29 -22.91 -6.70
C ILE A 36 8.56 -23.27 -7.99
N ALA A 37 8.48 -24.57 -8.34
CA ALA A 37 7.75 -25.02 -9.52
C ALA A 37 6.24 -24.74 -9.40
N ILE A 38 5.64 -24.97 -8.22
CA ILE A 38 4.23 -24.65 -7.96
C ILE A 38 4.00 -23.14 -8.08
N ALA A 39 4.84 -22.31 -7.48
CA ALA A 39 4.76 -20.84 -7.60
C ALA A 39 4.91 -20.38 -9.05
N GLY A 40 5.86 -20.96 -9.81
CA GLY A 40 6.05 -20.69 -11.23
C GLY A 40 4.86 -21.13 -12.09
N THR A 41 4.25 -22.28 -11.80
CA THR A 41 3.02 -22.72 -12.49
C THR A 41 1.81 -21.87 -12.14
N GLN A 42 1.69 -21.36 -10.89
CA GLN A 42 0.64 -20.42 -10.52
C GLN A 42 0.81 -19.07 -11.23
N GLN A 43 2.04 -18.57 -11.34
CA GLN A 43 2.35 -17.37 -12.14
C GLN A 43 2.05 -17.59 -13.63
N GLN A 44 2.42 -18.74 -14.21
CA GLN A 44 2.12 -19.05 -15.62
C GLN A 44 0.62 -19.27 -15.89
N GLN A 45 -0.12 -19.86 -14.96
CA GLN A 45 -1.58 -19.97 -15.06
C GLN A 45 -2.25 -18.59 -14.99
N GLN A 46 -1.75 -17.66 -14.16
CA GLN A 46 -2.22 -16.28 -14.16
C GLN A 46 -1.93 -15.54 -15.48
N LEU A 47 -0.78 -15.80 -16.13
CA LEU A 47 -0.40 -15.14 -17.38
C LEU A 47 -1.13 -15.67 -18.62
N THR A 48 -1.56 -16.94 -18.61
CA THR A 48 -2.30 -17.55 -19.73
C THR A 48 -3.80 -17.25 -19.69
N GLN A 49 -4.26 -16.61 -18.61
CA GLN A 49 -5.62 -16.14 -18.45
C GLN A 49 -5.66 -14.60 -18.58
N HIS A 50 -5.51 -14.08 -19.79
CA HIS A 50 -6.34 -12.92 -20.13
C HIS A 50 -7.77 -13.44 -20.23
N GLU A 51 -8.38 -13.64 -19.07
CA GLU A 51 -9.80 -13.87 -18.96
C GLU A 51 -10.50 -12.80 -19.79
N LYS A 52 -11.69 -13.14 -20.31
CA LYS A 52 -12.62 -12.15 -20.88
C LYS A 52 -12.85 -10.94 -19.93
N TYR A 53 -12.49 -11.06 -18.66
CA TYR A 53 -12.70 -10.09 -17.60
C TYR A 53 -11.38 -9.70 -16.91
N ARG A 54 -11.38 -8.55 -16.25
CA ARG A 54 -10.23 -8.06 -15.48
C ARG A 54 -10.07 -8.84 -14.18
N SER A 55 -8.83 -8.99 -13.72
CA SER A 55 -8.54 -9.42 -12.35
C SER A 55 -9.00 -8.35 -11.35
N ILE A 56 -9.45 -8.79 -10.17
CA ILE A 56 -9.95 -7.88 -9.12
C ILE A 56 -8.82 -7.01 -8.54
N ASN A 57 -7.61 -7.55 -8.46
CA ASN A 57 -6.45 -6.84 -7.93
C ASN A 57 -5.63 -6.11 -8.99
N GLY A 58 -6.08 -6.08 -10.25
CA GLY A 58 -5.39 -5.42 -11.36
C GLY A 58 -4.13 -6.13 -11.89
N TRP A 59 -3.72 -7.27 -11.30
CA TRP A 59 -2.56 -8.03 -11.76
C TRP A 59 -2.77 -8.62 -13.16
N GLY A 60 -1.72 -8.62 -13.99
CA GLY A 60 -1.75 -9.18 -15.34
C GLY A 60 -2.42 -8.28 -16.37
N ASN A 61 -2.72 -7.02 -16.05
CA ASN A 61 -3.28 -6.07 -17.02
C ASN A 61 -2.25 -5.74 -18.12
N ASN A 62 -1.00 -5.53 -17.73
CA ASN A 62 0.12 -5.43 -18.67
C ASN A 62 0.79 -6.81 -18.84
N LEU A 63 1.01 -7.21 -20.09
CA LEU A 63 1.56 -8.53 -20.46
C LEU A 63 3.03 -8.71 -20.06
N ASP A 64 3.82 -7.64 -20.16
CA ASP A 64 5.27 -7.67 -19.91
C ASP A 64 5.58 -7.35 -18.43
N HIS A 65 4.73 -6.55 -17.80
CA HIS A 65 4.84 -6.10 -16.42
C HIS A 65 3.53 -6.31 -15.64
N PRO A 66 3.19 -7.57 -15.30
CA PRO A 66 1.91 -7.93 -14.69
C PRO A 66 1.57 -7.17 -13.40
N GLU A 67 2.56 -6.68 -12.69
CA GLU A 67 2.40 -5.93 -11.44
C GLU A 67 1.98 -4.46 -11.63
N TRP A 68 2.12 -3.91 -12.83
CA TRP A 68 1.85 -2.49 -13.05
C TRP A 68 0.39 -2.14 -12.82
N GLY A 69 0.16 -1.24 -11.87
CA GLY A 69 -1.18 -0.78 -11.49
C GLY A 69 -1.98 -1.79 -10.66
N ALA A 70 -1.39 -2.91 -10.26
CA ALA A 70 -2.01 -3.83 -9.33
C ALA A 70 -2.15 -3.20 -7.93
N ALA A 71 -3.13 -3.65 -7.16
CA ALA A 71 -3.30 -3.26 -5.78
C ALA A 71 -2.13 -3.74 -4.89
N ASP A 72 -1.94 -3.08 -3.75
CA ASP A 72 -0.85 -3.31 -2.80
C ASP A 72 0.56 -3.16 -3.42
N THR A 73 0.68 -2.30 -4.44
CA THR A 73 1.97 -1.97 -5.08
C THR A 73 2.45 -0.56 -4.73
N PRO A 74 3.77 -0.31 -4.71
CA PRO A 74 4.31 1.02 -4.44
C PRO A 74 3.95 2.02 -5.54
N PHE A 75 3.66 3.28 -5.19
CA PHE A 75 3.47 4.32 -6.20
C PHE A 75 4.70 4.52 -7.07
N ILE A 76 4.47 4.87 -8.33
CA ILE A 76 5.53 5.35 -9.22
C ILE A 76 6.10 6.68 -8.71
N ARG A 77 7.36 6.93 -9.06
CA ARG A 77 8.07 8.17 -8.74
C ARG A 77 8.52 8.82 -10.05
N PHE A 78 7.92 9.95 -10.41
CA PHE A 78 8.42 10.77 -11.52
C PHE A 78 9.74 11.48 -11.18
N GLN A 79 9.99 11.71 -9.88
CA GLN A 79 11.23 12.30 -9.38
C GLN A 79 11.71 11.55 -8.13
N VAL A 80 13.02 11.31 -8.08
CA VAL A 80 13.69 10.75 -6.90
C VAL A 80 13.85 11.88 -5.88
N PRO A 81 13.45 11.69 -4.60
CA PRO A 81 13.58 12.74 -3.61
C PRO A 81 15.06 13.03 -3.31
N THR A 82 15.49 14.25 -3.59
CA THR A 82 16.88 14.71 -3.44
C THR A 82 17.17 15.34 -2.07
N ILE A 83 16.14 15.70 -1.30
CA ILE A 83 16.25 16.39 -0.02
C ILE A 83 15.53 15.61 1.07
N GLY A 84 16.13 15.54 2.26
CA GLY A 84 15.55 15.06 3.51
C GLY A 84 15.36 13.55 3.67
N TYR A 85 16.05 12.77 2.84
CA TYR A 85 16.42 11.39 3.14
C TYR A 85 17.93 11.31 3.37
N THR A 86 18.45 12.14 4.27
CA THR A 86 19.83 12.04 4.75
C THR A 86 19.88 10.96 5.83
N ASN A 87 20.32 9.76 5.45
CA ASN A 87 20.90 8.72 6.32
C ASN A 87 19.91 8.03 7.28
N THR A 88 18.72 8.60 7.48
CA THR A 88 17.62 7.99 8.23
C THR A 88 16.37 8.08 7.36
N THR A 89 15.76 6.94 7.08
CA THR A 89 14.55 6.86 6.26
C THR A 89 13.37 7.62 6.90
N SER A 90 13.50 8.04 8.16
CA SER A 90 12.42 8.55 9.01
C SER A 90 12.28 10.06 9.07
N GLN A 91 13.26 10.86 8.66
CA GLN A 91 13.12 12.31 8.79
C GLN A 91 12.15 12.87 7.75
N ILE A 92 11.27 13.76 8.21
CA ILE A 92 10.47 14.61 7.33
C ILE A 92 11.34 15.78 6.93
N THR A 93 11.37 16.06 5.64
CA THR A 93 12.18 17.12 5.04
C THR A 93 11.56 18.48 5.33
N GLY A 94 12.38 19.54 5.37
CA GLY A 94 11.87 20.91 5.42
C GLY A 94 11.47 21.37 6.81
N ALA A 95 12.30 21.06 7.83
CA ALA A 95 12.11 21.57 9.20
C ALA A 95 12.19 23.11 9.28
N ASP A 96 12.79 23.74 8.27
CA ASP A 96 12.87 25.18 8.05
C ASP A 96 11.63 25.77 7.34
N ARG A 97 10.69 24.94 6.88
CA ARG A 97 9.47 25.38 6.21
C ARG A 97 8.39 25.80 7.22
N PRO A 98 7.49 26.72 6.85
CA PRO A 98 6.34 27.04 7.67
C PRO A 98 5.50 25.79 7.98
N SER A 99 4.92 25.73 9.18
CA SER A 99 4.06 24.60 9.54
C SER A 99 2.88 24.47 8.57
N PRO A 100 2.38 23.25 8.30
CA PRO A 100 1.20 23.05 7.47
C PRO A 100 0.00 23.89 7.92
N ARG A 101 -0.15 24.10 9.23
CA ARG A 101 -1.24 24.92 9.77
C ARG A 101 -1.04 26.42 9.49
N ASN A 102 0.19 26.93 9.60
CA ASN A 102 0.49 28.32 9.21
C ASN A 102 0.19 28.56 7.73
N ILE A 103 0.55 27.61 6.86
CA ILE A 103 0.25 27.69 5.42
C ILE A 103 -1.27 27.66 5.20
N SER A 104 -1.99 26.76 5.88
CA SER A 104 -3.46 26.69 5.82
C SER A 104 -4.12 28.01 6.25
N LEU A 105 -3.67 28.63 7.34
CA LEU A 105 -4.20 29.93 7.78
C LEU A 105 -3.88 31.04 6.76
N ALA A 106 -2.64 31.08 6.26
CA ALA A 106 -2.22 32.12 5.32
C ALA A 106 -2.94 32.06 3.97
N LEU A 107 -3.22 30.85 3.46
CA LEU A 107 -3.81 30.66 2.13
C LEU A 107 -5.32 30.46 2.16
N MET A 108 -5.84 29.74 3.16
CA MET A 108 -7.25 29.34 3.24
C MET A 108 -8.01 30.08 4.35
N GLY A 109 -7.31 30.80 5.24
CA GLY A 109 -7.92 31.48 6.38
C GLY A 109 -8.56 32.84 6.05
N ALA A 110 -8.30 33.39 4.85
CA ALA A 110 -8.83 34.70 4.45
C ALA A 110 -10.37 34.76 4.37
N ASP A 111 -11.02 33.62 4.16
CA ASP A 111 -12.48 33.48 4.10
C ASP A 111 -13.08 33.02 5.44
N TYR A 112 -12.37 33.25 6.56
CA TYR A 112 -12.89 33.02 7.91
C TYR A 112 -13.21 34.34 8.63
N PRO A 113 -14.37 34.47 9.31
CA PRO A 113 -15.48 33.51 9.39
C PRO A 113 -16.41 33.51 8.17
N ASP A 114 -16.27 34.52 7.30
CA ASP A 114 -17.13 34.74 6.16
C ASP A 114 -16.78 33.80 5.01
N LYS A 115 -17.36 32.60 5.06
CA LYS A 115 -17.21 31.55 4.04
C LYS A 115 -17.69 32.09 2.68
N LYS A 116 -16.81 32.72 1.92
CA LYS A 116 -17.05 33.02 0.52
C LYS A 116 -17.20 31.69 -0.20
N ARG A 117 -18.44 31.36 -0.56
CA ARG A 117 -18.74 30.21 -1.40
C ARG A 117 -18.50 30.64 -2.84
N TYR A 118 -17.38 30.23 -3.40
CA TYR A 118 -17.16 30.34 -4.83
C TYR A 118 -18.05 29.29 -5.51
N THR A 119 -19.11 29.76 -6.16
CA THR A 119 -19.98 28.92 -6.98
C THR A 119 -19.68 29.19 -8.45
N ASP A 120 -19.41 28.14 -9.22
CA ASP A 120 -19.31 28.24 -10.66
C ASP A 120 -20.67 27.92 -11.30
N ALA A 121 -21.24 28.86 -12.05
CA ALA A 121 -22.53 28.68 -12.71
C ALA A 121 -22.51 27.59 -13.79
N ALA A 122 -21.33 27.19 -14.27
CA ALA A 122 -21.18 26.16 -15.30
C ALA A 122 -21.07 24.73 -14.73
N THR A 123 -20.99 24.56 -13.42
CA THR A 123 -20.79 23.24 -12.79
C THR A 123 -21.77 23.01 -11.63
N SER A 124 -22.18 21.75 -11.46
CA SER A 124 -22.89 21.32 -10.26
C SER A 124 -21.93 20.71 -9.26
N ASP A 125 -22.32 20.65 -7.99
CA ASP A 125 -21.57 19.96 -6.93
C ASP A 125 -21.24 18.49 -7.27
N MET A 126 -22.01 17.85 -8.16
CA MET A 126 -21.71 16.51 -8.68
C MET A 126 -20.33 16.40 -9.34
N LEU A 127 -19.78 17.49 -9.88
CA LEU A 127 -18.42 17.49 -10.43
C LEU A 127 -17.39 17.13 -9.35
N THR A 128 -17.51 17.74 -8.16
CA THR A 128 -16.63 17.46 -7.02
C THR A 128 -16.76 16.02 -6.55
N TYR A 129 -17.99 15.53 -6.41
CA TYR A 129 -18.23 14.16 -5.95
C TYR A 129 -17.81 13.11 -6.98
N MET A 130 -17.96 13.40 -8.29
CA MET A 130 -17.45 12.53 -9.34
C MET A 130 -15.92 12.51 -9.34
N GLY A 131 -15.26 13.65 -9.07
CA GLY A 131 -13.83 13.71 -8.85
C GLY A 131 -13.37 12.78 -7.72
N GLN A 132 -14.03 12.84 -6.55
CA GLN A 132 -13.75 11.93 -5.45
C GLN A 132 -14.04 10.46 -5.80
N PHE A 133 -15.11 10.21 -6.56
CA PHE A 133 -15.44 8.86 -7.00
C PHE A 133 -14.29 8.25 -7.80
N PHE A 134 -13.68 9.00 -8.74
CA PHE A 134 -12.51 8.51 -9.48
C PHE A 134 -11.24 8.44 -8.63
N ASP A 135 -11.00 9.41 -7.75
CA ASP A 135 -9.87 9.38 -6.79
C ASP A 135 -9.87 8.07 -5.99
N HIS A 136 -11.04 7.70 -5.46
CA HIS A 136 -11.24 6.45 -4.72
C HIS A 136 -11.15 5.16 -5.56
N ASP A 137 -11.06 5.26 -6.88
CA ASP A 137 -10.81 4.13 -7.79
C ASP A 137 -9.35 4.01 -8.21
N LEU A 138 -8.56 5.06 -8.01
CA LEU A 138 -7.20 5.18 -8.56
C LEU A 138 -6.12 5.06 -7.49
N ASP A 139 -6.36 5.65 -6.31
CA ASP A 139 -5.37 5.59 -5.25
C ASP A 139 -5.93 5.62 -3.83
N LYS A 140 -5.22 4.91 -2.94
CA LYS A 140 -5.51 4.90 -1.51
C LYS A 140 -4.26 4.50 -0.73
N THR A 141 -3.89 5.31 0.25
CA THR A 141 -2.81 4.96 1.18
C THR A 141 -3.37 4.51 2.53
N ALA A 142 -2.69 3.57 3.19
CA ALA A 142 -2.92 3.28 4.60
C ALA A 142 -2.14 4.25 5.49
N ASP A 143 -2.63 4.46 6.71
CA ASP A 143 -1.81 5.02 7.77
C ASP A 143 -0.63 4.09 8.09
N GLY A 144 0.53 4.69 8.36
CA GLY A 144 1.71 4.00 8.85
C GLY A 144 1.60 3.63 10.31
N ASN A 145 2.73 3.33 10.93
CA ASN A 145 2.74 3.01 12.36
C ASN A 145 2.50 4.29 13.19
N ALA A 146 1.44 4.32 13.97
CA ALA A 146 1.03 5.50 14.75
C ALA A 146 2.10 6.06 15.71
N THR A 147 3.09 5.27 16.12
CA THR A 147 4.20 5.71 16.99
C THR A 147 5.43 6.10 16.19
N ARG A 148 5.89 5.21 15.29
CA ARG A 148 7.13 5.39 14.52
C ARG A 148 6.98 6.42 13.39
N ASP A 149 5.79 6.50 12.83
CA ASP A 149 5.46 7.33 11.67
C ASP A 149 4.57 8.52 12.08
N ALA A 150 4.51 8.84 13.38
CA ALA A 150 3.86 10.02 13.92
C ALA A 150 4.54 11.30 13.42
N ALA A 151 3.74 12.28 13.03
CA ALA A 151 4.21 13.56 12.52
C ALA A 151 3.25 14.69 12.91
N PRO A 152 3.05 14.93 14.22
CA PRO A 152 2.06 15.88 14.71
C PRO A 152 2.29 17.28 14.15
N ILE A 153 1.21 17.97 13.83
CA ILE A 153 1.25 19.31 13.24
C ILE A 153 1.11 20.34 14.37
N PRO A 154 2.12 21.19 14.62
CA PRO A 154 2.01 22.23 15.64
C PRO A 154 0.90 23.23 15.31
N ILE A 155 0.03 23.48 16.29
CA ILE A 155 -1.00 24.51 16.21
C ILE A 155 -0.37 25.85 16.65
N PRO A 156 -0.45 26.91 15.84
CA PRO A 156 0.05 28.22 16.22
C PRO A 156 -0.66 28.76 17.46
N ARG A 157 0.06 29.47 18.33
CA ARG A 157 -0.57 30.13 19.48
C ARG A 157 -1.66 31.08 19.00
N GLY A 158 -2.84 30.97 19.59
CA GLY A 158 -3.98 31.83 19.24
C GLY A 158 -4.61 31.46 17.90
N ASP A 159 -4.39 30.23 17.42
CA ASP A 159 -5.13 29.69 16.28
C ASP A 159 -6.64 29.84 16.54
N PRO A 160 -7.40 30.51 15.65
CA PRO A 160 -8.79 30.88 15.93
C PRO A 160 -9.74 29.69 16.09
N PHE A 161 -9.33 28.49 15.65
CA PHE A 161 -10.14 27.28 15.75
C PHE A 161 -9.59 26.29 16.77
N PHE A 162 -8.30 26.01 16.68
CA PHE A 162 -7.69 24.91 17.42
C PHE A 162 -6.99 25.36 18.70
N ASP A 163 -6.72 26.65 18.86
CA ASP A 163 -6.14 27.24 20.09
C ASP A 163 -6.74 28.64 20.40
N PRO A 164 -8.08 28.79 20.51
CA PRO A 164 -8.70 30.10 20.72
C PRO A 164 -8.33 30.73 22.08
N ALA A 165 -7.91 29.92 23.05
CA ALA A 165 -7.43 30.39 24.35
C ALA A 165 -5.96 30.85 24.34
N GLY A 166 -5.24 30.63 23.24
CA GLY A 166 -3.85 31.07 23.10
C GLY A 166 -2.85 30.34 23.99
N LEU A 167 -3.08 29.06 24.28
CA LEU A 167 -2.20 28.23 25.12
C LEU A 167 -0.81 28.05 24.47
N GLY A 168 -0.77 27.90 23.14
CA GLY A 168 0.46 27.78 22.36
C GLY A 168 1.25 26.48 22.54
N ASN A 169 0.62 25.42 23.04
CA ASN A 169 1.23 24.10 23.24
C ASN A 169 0.40 22.94 22.64
N LEU A 170 -0.52 23.26 21.72
CA LEU A 170 -1.42 22.29 21.11
C LEU A 170 -0.85 21.74 19.79
N THR A 171 -1.21 20.50 19.47
CA THR A 171 -0.83 19.84 18.20
C THR A 171 -2.02 19.07 17.62
N MET A 172 -2.13 19.04 16.30
CA MET A 172 -3.03 18.11 15.60
C MET A 172 -2.32 16.78 15.36
N THR A 173 -3.00 15.67 15.66
CA THR A 173 -2.48 14.34 15.37
C THR A 173 -2.42 14.11 13.86
N PHE A 174 -1.27 13.62 13.40
CA PHE A 174 -1.08 13.19 12.02
C PHE A 174 -0.10 12.02 11.99
N THR A 175 -0.43 11.01 11.19
CA THR A 175 0.39 9.82 10.96
C THR A 175 0.72 9.77 9.48
N ARG A 176 2.00 9.53 9.14
CA ARG A 176 2.42 9.40 7.74
C ARG A 176 1.91 8.08 7.17
N SER A 177 1.73 8.01 5.85
CA SER A 177 1.30 6.79 5.18
C SER A 177 2.26 5.60 5.38
N ALA A 178 1.70 4.40 5.33
CA ALA A 178 2.43 3.15 5.21
C ALA A 178 3.29 3.16 3.93
N TYR A 179 4.43 2.48 3.99
CA TYR A 179 5.44 2.56 2.95
C TYR A 179 6.23 1.27 2.82
N VAL A 180 6.81 1.06 1.63
CA VAL A 180 7.95 0.17 1.43
C VAL A 180 9.24 0.97 1.32
N LYS A 181 10.35 0.29 1.56
CA LYS A 181 11.69 0.81 1.30
C LYS A 181 12.29 -0.01 0.15
N PRO A 182 12.44 0.54 -1.05
CA PRO A 182 13.17 -0.12 -2.12
C PRO A 182 14.61 -0.43 -1.66
N ASN A 183 15.20 -1.53 -2.14
CA ASN A 183 16.50 -2.06 -1.72
C ASN A 183 17.56 -0.97 -1.51
N ASP A 184 18.10 -0.88 -0.28
CA ASP A 184 19.11 0.10 0.17
C ASP A 184 18.82 1.58 -0.14
N SER A 185 17.59 1.91 -0.53
CA SER A 185 17.18 3.27 -0.81
C SER A 185 17.24 4.13 0.46
N SER A 186 17.67 5.37 0.33
CA SER A 186 17.55 6.33 1.44
C SER A 186 16.09 6.75 1.68
N TYR A 187 15.19 6.52 0.71
CA TYR A 187 13.82 7.00 0.72
C TYR A 187 12.75 5.93 0.90
N ARG A 188 11.57 6.38 1.33
CA ARG A 188 10.36 5.58 1.51
C ARG A 188 9.42 5.78 0.32
N VAL A 189 8.67 4.76 -0.08
CA VAL A 189 7.65 4.85 -1.13
C VAL A 189 6.32 4.40 -0.55
N PRO A 190 5.28 5.26 -0.54
CA PRO A 190 3.96 4.85 -0.10
C PRO A 190 3.40 3.72 -0.96
N ILE A 191 2.49 2.95 -0.40
CA ILE A 191 1.83 1.82 -1.08
C ILE A 191 0.44 2.29 -1.51
N ASN A 192 0.08 2.02 -2.76
CA ASN A 192 -1.30 2.10 -3.20
C ASN A 192 -2.02 0.81 -2.81
N LEU A 193 -3.03 0.89 -1.95
CA LEU A 193 -3.79 -0.27 -1.48
C LEU A 193 -4.85 -0.73 -2.48
N ILE A 194 -5.11 0.06 -3.51
CA ILE A 194 -6.11 -0.25 -4.55
C ILE A 194 -5.46 -0.25 -5.93
N THR A 195 -6.21 -0.64 -6.95
CA THR A 195 -5.71 -0.67 -8.33
C THR A 195 -5.48 0.76 -8.84
N ALA A 196 -4.56 0.93 -9.79
CA ALA A 196 -4.28 2.23 -10.41
C ALA A 196 -5.06 2.45 -11.72
N PHE A 197 -6.17 1.73 -11.90
CA PHE A 197 -6.97 1.74 -13.12
C PHE A 197 -8.36 2.29 -12.82
N VAL A 198 -9.01 2.88 -13.84
CA VAL A 198 -10.45 3.12 -13.78
C VAL A 198 -11.16 1.81 -14.12
N ASP A 199 -11.35 0.96 -13.12
CA ASP A 199 -11.88 -0.39 -13.26
C ASP A 199 -13.06 -0.70 -12.32
N GLY A 200 -13.48 0.27 -11.50
CA GLY A 200 -14.58 0.12 -10.55
C GLY A 200 -14.19 -0.63 -9.27
N SER A 201 -12.90 -0.72 -8.94
CA SER A 201 -12.41 -1.25 -7.67
C SER A 201 -13.05 -0.61 -6.44
N LEU A 202 -13.50 0.65 -6.51
CA LEU A 202 -14.26 1.29 -5.42
C LEU A 202 -15.64 0.63 -5.18
N VAL A 203 -16.20 -0.05 -6.20
CA VAL A 203 -17.48 -0.76 -6.16
C VAL A 203 -17.27 -2.24 -5.91
N TYR A 204 -16.27 -2.84 -6.57
CA TYR A 204 -16.06 -4.29 -6.60
C TYR A 204 -14.97 -4.76 -5.63
N GLY A 205 -14.22 -3.85 -5.02
CA GLY A 205 -13.03 -4.14 -4.22
C GLY A 205 -11.78 -4.32 -5.07
N SER A 206 -10.62 -4.24 -4.41
CA SER A 206 -9.29 -4.43 -5.03
C SER A 206 -8.61 -5.73 -4.61
N SER A 207 -9.35 -6.62 -3.93
CA SER A 207 -8.88 -7.97 -3.58
C SER A 207 -10.00 -8.99 -3.73
N ASP A 208 -9.65 -10.22 -4.12
CA ASP A 208 -10.64 -11.29 -4.34
C ASP A 208 -11.48 -11.58 -3.10
N SER A 209 -10.90 -11.45 -1.90
CA SER A 209 -11.62 -11.65 -0.64
C SER A 209 -12.72 -10.61 -0.43
N VAL A 210 -12.45 -9.33 -0.73
CA VAL A 210 -13.44 -8.25 -0.66
C VAL A 210 -14.48 -8.42 -1.75
N ALA A 211 -14.07 -8.67 -3.00
CA ALA A 211 -15.00 -8.89 -4.11
C ALA A 211 -15.94 -10.08 -3.87
N HIS A 212 -15.43 -11.17 -3.29
CA HIS A 212 -16.24 -12.31 -2.87
C HIS A 212 -17.22 -11.92 -1.76
N ALA A 213 -16.76 -11.21 -0.72
CA ALA A 213 -17.62 -10.75 0.37
C ALA A 213 -18.73 -9.81 -0.08
N LEU A 214 -18.50 -8.99 -1.11
CA LEU A 214 -19.49 -8.07 -1.69
C LEU A 214 -20.53 -8.76 -2.57
N ARG A 215 -20.35 -10.04 -2.97
CA ARG A 215 -21.26 -10.75 -3.88
C ARG A 215 -22.24 -11.66 -3.16
N THR A 216 -23.43 -11.82 -3.73
CA THR A 216 -24.41 -12.82 -3.24
C THR A 216 -24.12 -14.23 -3.75
N HIS A 217 -23.34 -14.33 -4.85
CA HIS A 217 -23.17 -15.56 -5.63
C HIS A 217 -24.46 -16.15 -6.22
N VAL A 218 -25.54 -15.35 -6.26
CA VAL A 218 -26.83 -15.73 -6.82
C VAL A 218 -27.27 -14.68 -7.85
N GLY A 219 -27.52 -15.13 -9.08
CA GLY A 219 -28.01 -14.27 -10.16
C GLY A 219 -27.06 -13.12 -10.55
N GLY A 220 -25.77 -13.22 -10.21
CA GLY A 220 -24.76 -12.20 -10.55
C GLY A 220 -24.90 -10.88 -9.79
N ARG A 221 -25.48 -10.89 -8.58
CA ARG A 221 -25.76 -9.67 -7.80
C ARG A 221 -24.70 -9.35 -6.74
N LEU A 222 -24.56 -8.06 -6.44
CA LEU A 222 -23.92 -7.59 -5.21
C LEU A 222 -24.86 -7.74 -4.01
N ARG A 223 -24.28 -7.89 -2.83
CA ARG A 223 -25.03 -7.85 -1.57
C ARG A 223 -25.55 -6.45 -1.35
N VAL A 224 -26.80 -6.37 -0.92
CA VAL A 224 -27.41 -5.16 -0.39
C VAL A 224 -27.76 -5.43 1.07
N VAL A 225 -27.86 -4.38 1.88
CA VAL A 225 -28.35 -4.53 3.25
C VAL A 225 -29.77 -5.10 3.17
N ASN A 226 -30.02 -6.25 3.80
CA ASN A 226 -31.36 -6.85 3.85
C ASN A 226 -32.40 -5.81 4.33
N GLU A 227 -33.55 -5.76 3.67
CA GLU A 227 -34.72 -4.91 3.96
C GLU A 227 -35.37 -5.15 5.35
N THR A 228 -34.68 -5.80 6.29
CA THR A 228 -35.18 -6.11 7.64
C THR A 228 -34.63 -5.20 8.75
N ARG A 229 -33.78 -4.21 8.45
CA ARG A 229 -33.60 -3.07 9.36
C ARG A 229 -34.76 -2.10 9.19
N LYS A 230 -35.89 -2.43 9.85
CA LYS A 230 -36.85 -1.39 10.26
C LYS A 230 -36.11 -0.49 11.25
N TYR A 231 -35.95 0.78 10.87
CA TYR A 231 -35.71 1.86 11.83
C TYR A 231 -36.90 1.97 12.78
#